data_AF-A0A1J3E5V0-F1
#
_entry.id   AF-A0A1J3E5V0-F1
#
_cell.length_a   1.000
_cell.length_b   1.000
_cell.length_c   1.000
_cell.angle_alpha   90.00
_cell.angle_beta   90.00
_cell.angle_gamma   90.00
#
_symmetry.space_group_name_H-M   'P 1'
#
loop_
_entity.id
_entity.type
_entity.pdbx_description
1 polymer ?
#
loop_
_entity_poly.entity_id
_entity_poly.type
_entity_poly.pdbx_seq_one_letter_code
_entity_poly.pdbx_strand_id
1 'polypeptide(L)' 'SRVRAAPEFEAVKGRFKSYLGRPWKKYARTVFLKTDLDGLIDPRGWTEWRGDFALSTLYYGEFMNTGAGAGDSRRVNWP' A
#
# COMPACT_ATOMS: atom_id res chain seq x y z
N SER A 1 3.20 -5.21 -13.98
CA SER A 1 2.48 -3.92 -13.87
C SER A 1 3.35 -2.88 -13.18
N ARG A 2 3.00 -1.58 -13.23
CA ARG A 2 3.74 -0.48 -12.59
C ARG A 2 2.80 0.43 -11.80
N VAL A 3 3.16 0.78 -10.57
CA VAL A 3 2.48 1.79 -9.74
C VAL A 3 3.49 2.89 -9.42
N ARG A 4 3.27 4.08 -9.96
CA ARG A 4 4.18 5.22 -9.86
C ARG A 4 3.39 6.52 -9.76
N ALA A 5 4.04 7.58 -9.30
CA ALA A 5 3.45 8.91 -9.31
C ALA A 5 3.22 9.37 -10.76
N ALA A 6 2.20 10.20 -10.96
CA ALA A 6 2.04 10.91 -12.21
C ALA A 6 3.19 11.93 -12.38
N PRO A 7 3.62 12.27 -13.61
CA PRO A 7 4.77 13.15 -13.84
C PRO A 7 4.71 14.48 -13.08
N GLU A 8 3.54 15.09 -13.00
CA GLU A 8 3.28 16.35 -12.29
C GLU A 8 3.42 16.23 -10.76
N PHE A 9 3.36 15.00 -10.23
CA PHE A 9 3.45 14.73 -8.81
C PHE A 9 4.85 14.24 -8.38
N GLU A 10 5.69 13.82 -9.33
CA GLU A 10 7.00 13.20 -9.07
C GLU A 10 7.89 14.08 -8.19
N ALA A 11 7.97 15.39 -8.48
CA ALA A 11 8.79 16.35 -7.75
C ALA A 11 8.35 16.55 -6.29
N VAL A 12 7.12 16.17 -5.94
CA VAL A 12 6.54 16.38 -4.61
C VAL A 12 6.10 15.08 -3.93
N LYS A 13 6.34 13.91 -4.54
CA LYS A 13 5.84 12.63 -4.04
C LYS A 13 6.30 12.30 -2.61
N GLY A 14 7.49 12.76 -2.21
CA GLY A 14 8.00 12.60 -0.85
C GLY A 14 7.36 13.52 0.19
N ARG A 15 6.56 14.50 -0.22
CA ARG A 15 5.86 15.44 0.69
C ARG A 15 4.49 14.94 1.14
N PHE A 16 3.96 13.91 0.48
CA PHE A 16 2.62 13.37 0.73
C PHE A 16 2.67 11.87 0.91
N LYS A 17 2.07 11.36 1.99
CA LYS A 17 2.02 9.93 2.24
C LYS A 17 1.02 9.26 1.31
N SER A 18 1.45 8.21 0.63
CA SER A 18 0.63 7.42 -0.27
C SER A 18 0.64 5.96 0.18
N TYR A 19 -0.51 5.29 0.10
CA TYR A 19 -0.72 3.92 0.58
C TYR A 19 -1.31 3.06 -0.54
N LEU A 20 -1.10 1.75 -0.46
CA LEU A 20 -1.67 0.75 -1.37
C LEU A 20 -3.20 0.66 -1.26
N GLY A 21 -3.76 0.99 -0.09
CA GLY A 21 -5.21 1.01 0.11
C GLY A 21 -5.64 1.22 1.57
N ARG A 22 -6.96 1.30 1.75
CA ARG A 22 -7.66 1.34 3.04
C ARG A 22 -8.99 0.57 2.96
N PRO A 23 -9.39 -0.18 4.00
CA PRO A 23 -10.52 -1.10 3.92
C PRO A 23 -11.87 -0.37 4.06
N TRP A 24 -12.48 0.04 2.95
CA TRP A 24 -13.79 0.72 2.99
C TRP A 24 -14.93 -0.15 3.55
N LYS A 25 -14.82 -1.48 3.41
CA LYS A 25 -15.82 -2.45 3.87
C LYS A 25 -15.15 -3.56 4.68
N LYS A 26 -15.93 -4.22 5.57
CA LYS A 26 -15.47 -5.20 6.55
C LYS A 26 -14.61 -6.32 5.95
N TYR A 27 -14.91 -6.76 4.72
CA TYR A 27 -14.20 -7.84 4.04
C TYR A 27 -13.46 -7.33 2.79
N ALA A 28 -12.83 -6.16 2.89
CA ALA A 28 -12.06 -5.59 1.79
C ALA A 28 -10.94 -6.56 1.37
N ARG A 29 -10.79 -6.75 0.05
CA ARG A 29 -9.79 -7.63 -0.52
C ARG A 29 -9.04 -6.95 -1.66
N THR A 30 -7.73 -6.88 -1.56
CA THR A 30 -6.87 -6.22 -2.56
C THR A 30 -5.52 -6.91 -2.58
N VAL A 31 -4.99 -7.19 -3.77
CA VAL A 31 -3.71 -7.88 -3.91
C VAL A 31 -2.86 -7.20 -4.98
N PHE A 32 -1.60 -6.94 -4.66
CA PHE A 32 -0.57 -6.50 -5.61
C PHE A 32 0.39 -7.66 -5.87
N LEU A 33 0.39 -8.19 -7.10
CA LEU A 33 1.25 -9.30 -7.50
C LEU A 33 2.15 -8.89 -8.66
N LYS A 34 3.42 -9.29 -8.61
CA LYS A 34 4.40 -9.11 -9.71
C LYS A 34 4.38 -7.67 -10.26
N THR A 35 4.34 -6.71 -9.35
CA THR A 35 4.19 -5.28 -9.66
C THR A 35 5.41 -4.51 -9.21
N ASP A 36 5.90 -3.63 -10.08
CA ASP A 36 6.94 -2.66 -9.75
C ASP A 36 6.30 -1.46 -9.04
N LEU A 37 6.58 -1.34 -7.75
CA LEU A 37 6.10 -0.30 -6.84
C LEU A 37 7.21 0.74 -6.66
N ASP A 38 6.96 1.96 -7.12
CA ASP A 38 7.88 3.09 -6.94
C ASP A 38 7.92 3.57 -5.48
N GLY A 39 8.97 4.30 -5.12
CA GLY A 39 9.27 4.75 -3.75
C GLY A 39 8.30 5.79 -3.18
N LEU A 40 7.15 6.04 -3.79
CA LEU A 40 6.10 6.90 -3.22
C LEU A 40 5.27 6.19 -2.13
N ILE A 41 5.28 4.85 -2.13
CA ILE A 41 4.47 4.06 -1.20
C ILE A 41 5.09 4.16 0.20
N ASP A 42 4.30 4.62 1.17
CA ASP A 42 4.70 4.68 2.57
C ASP A 42 5.08 3.26 3.05
N PRO A 43 6.18 3.10 3.82
CA PRO A 43 6.63 1.78 4.28
C PRO A 43 5.59 0.96 5.03
N ARG A 44 4.59 1.61 5.67
CA ARG A 44 3.44 0.93 6.29
C ARG A 44 2.60 0.14 5.28
N GLY A 45 2.63 0.52 4.00
CA GLY A 45 1.92 -0.11 2.88
C GLY A 45 0.43 0.22 2.88
N TRP A 46 -0.27 -0.08 3.97
CA TRP A 46 -1.71 0.05 4.11
C TRP A 46 -2.07 1.01 5.26
N THR A 47 -3.26 1.61 5.22
CA THR A 47 -3.75 2.47 6.29
C THR A 47 -5.17 2.11 6.69
N GLU A 48 -5.48 2.34 7.96
CA GLU A 48 -6.78 2.08 8.56
C GLU A 48 -7.87 2.90 7.87
N TRP A 49 -9.10 2.36 7.82
CA TRP A 49 -10.26 3.18 7.44
C TRP A 49 -10.71 4.06 8.61
N ARG A 50 -10.92 3.44 9.78
CA ARG A 50 -11.27 4.09 11.05
C ARG A 50 -10.97 3.14 12.22
N GLY A 51 -10.01 3.48 13.06
CA GLY A 51 -9.63 2.64 14.21
C GLY A 51 -9.26 1.23 13.78
N ASP A 52 -9.81 0.24 14.46
CA ASP A 52 -9.62 -1.20 14.22
C ASP A 52 -10.61 -1.81 13.20
N PHE A 53 -11.45 -0.98 12.56
CA PHE A 53 -12.45 -1.46 11.61
C PHE A 53 -11.82 -2.30 10.50
N ALA A 54 -12.38 -3.50 10.31
CA ALA A 54 -12.02 -4.47 9.28
C ALA A 54 -10.62 -5.10 9.39
N LEU A 55 -9.76 -4.68 10.34
CA LEU A 55 -8.36 -5.12 10.38
C LEU A 55 -8.21 -6.63 10.58
N SER A 56 -9.14 -7.28 11.29
CA SER A 56 -9.17 -8.72 11.51
C SER A 56 -9.94 -9.52 10.45
N THR A 57 -10.54 -8.86 9.46
CA THR A 57 -11.43 -9.50 8.47
C THR A 57 -11.09 -9.17 7.02
N LEU A 58 -10.22 -8.19 6.77
CA LEU A 58 -9.72 -7.85 5.44
C LEU A 58 -8.72 -8.91 4.93
N TYR A 59 -8.44 -8.88 3.63
CA TYR A 59 -7.32 -9.61 3.05
C TYR A 59 -6.54 -8.69 2.12
N TYR A 60 -5.38 -8.24 2.57
CA TYR A 60 -4.44 -7.45 1.78
C TYR A 60 -3.15 -8.22 1.58
N GLY A 61 -2.76 -8.42 0.33
CA GLY A 61 -1.63 -9.27 -0.04
C GLY A 61 -0.68 -8.60 -1.02
N GLU A 62 0.60 -8.90 -0.85
CA GLU A 62 1.69 -8.51 -1.75
C GLU A 62 2.47 -9.77 -2.13
N PHE A 63 2.78 -9.96 -3.41
CA PHE A 63 3.52 -11.15 -3.86
C PHE A 63 4.48 -10.86 -5.00
N MET A 64 5.78 -11.11 -4.77
CA MET A 64 6.86 -10.90 -5.73
C MET A 64 6.83 -9.50 -6.40
N ASN A 65 6.54 -8.47 -5.60
CA ASN A 65 6.66 -7.09 -6.07
C ASN A 65 8.13 -6.65 -6.11
N THR A 66 8.44 -5.67 -6.94
CA THR A 66 9.78 -5.12 -7.12
C THR A 66 9.75 -3.60 -7.01
N GLY A 67 10.92 -2.95 -7.02
CA GLY A 67 11.02 -1.49 -6.92
C GLY A 67 11.15 -0.99 -5.48
N ALA A 68 11.43 0.31 -5.33
CA ALA A 68 11.78 0.90 -4.04
C ALA A 68 10.62 0.88 -3.01
N GLY A 69 9.36 0.81 -3.48
CA GLY A 69 8.18 0.71 -2.63
C GLY A 69 7.78 -0.72 -2.23
N ALA A 70 8.46 -1.74 -2.77
CA ALA A 70 8.08 -3.14 -2.55
C ALA A 70 8.62 -3.77 -1.26
N GLY A 71 9.54 -3.11 -0.54
CA GLY A 71 10.06 -3.63 0.73
C GLY A 71 8.96 -3.76 1.78
N ASP A 72 8.80 -4.94 2.36
CA ASP A 72 7.68 -5.32 3.24
C ASP A 72 8.03 -5.36 4.75
N SER A 73 9.31 -5.20 5.11
CA SER A 73 9.80 -5.29 6.50
C SER A 73 9.22 -4.27 7.48
N ARG A 74 8.52 -3.24 6.98
CA ARG A 74 7.90 -2.16 7.78
C ARG A 74 6.39 -2.05 7.57
N ARG A 75 5.78 -3.06 6.94
CA ARG A 75 4.33 -3.11 6.72
C ARG A 75 3.60 -3.13 8.06
N VAL A 76 2.35 -2.65 8.03
CA VAL A 76 1.44 -2.81 9.17
C VAL A 76 1.33 -4.28 9.58
N ASN A 77 1.26 -4.52 10.88
CA ASN A 77 1.12 -5.85 11.46
C ASN A 77 -0.34 -6.09 11.85
N TRP A 78 -1.22 -6.21 10.86
CA TRP A 78 -2.63 -6.57 11.06
C TRP A 78 -2.81 -8.10 11.00
N PRO A 79 -3.84 -8.65 11.69
CA PRO A 79 -4.11 -10.09 11.72
C PRO A 79 -4.36 -10.74 10.36
#